data_AF-U4TTM5-F1
#
_entry.id   AF-U4TTM5-F1
#
_cell.length_a   1.000
_cell.length_b   1.000
_cell.length_c   1.000
_cell.angle_alpha   90.00
_cell.angle_beta   90.00
_cell.angle_gamma   90.00
#
_symmetry.space_group_name_H-M   'P 1'
#
loop_
_entity.id
_entity.type
_entity.pdbx_description
1 polymer ?
#
loop_
_entity_poly.entity_id
_entity_poly.type
_entity_poly.pdbx_seq_one_letter_code
_entity_poly.pdbx_strand_id
1 'polypeptide(L)' 'MKTIIFLVVVASFYGLSSCKPQEKYTTKYDNIDLDAIIRNDRLLRNYIDCVLGKKKCTKDGEELK' A
#
# COMPACT_ATOMS: atom_id res chain seq x y z
N MET A 1 -12.87 -7.52 -46.01
CA MET A 1 -13.64 -7.67 -44.74
C MET A 1 -12.79 -8.31 -43.64
N LYS A 2 -12.22 -9.50 -43.87
CA LYS A 2 -11.36 -10.22 -42.89
C LYS A 2 -10.11 -9.45 -42.43
N THR A 3 -9.46 -8.72 -43.34
CA THR A 3 -8.27 -7.89 -43.05
C THR A 3 -8.59 -6.64 -42.21
N ILE A 4 -9.72 -6.01 -42.48
CA ILE A 4 -10.20 -4.84 -41.72
C ILE A 4 -10.56 -5.25 -40.29
N ILE A 5 -11.24 -6.40 -40.13
CA ILE A 5 -11.54 -6.97 -38.81
C ILE A 5 -10.25 -7.25 -38.04
N PHE A 6 -9.23 -7.81 -38.70
CA PHE A 6 -7.94 -8.09 -38.07
C PHE A 6 -7.23 -6.82 -37.58
N LEU A 7 -7.26 -5.73 -38.36
CA LEU A 7 -6.67 -4.45 -37.97
C LEU A 7 -7.39 -3.80 -36.78
N VAL A 8 -8.72 -3.90 -36.71
CA VAL A 8 -9.50 -3.38 -35.57
C VAL A 8 -9.20 -4.16 -34.28
N VAL A 9 -9.05 -5.49 -34.37
CA VAL A 9 -8.69 -6.34 -33.22
C VAL A 9 -7.27 -6.04 -32.72
N VAL A 10 -6.32 -5.83 -33.63
CA VAL A 10 -4.95 -5.48 -33.27
C VAL A 10 -4.89 -4.09 -32.63
N ALA A 11 -5.58 -3.09 -33.18
CA ALA A 11 -5.63 -1.74 -32.62
C ALA A 11 -6.27 -1.67 -31.23
N SER A 12 -7.31 -2.49 -30.98
CA SER A 12 -7.94 -2.59 -29.65
C SER A 12 -7.06 -3.28 -28.61
N PHE A 13 -6.19 -4.20 -29.01
CA PHE A 13 -5.22 -4.83 -28.12
C PHE A 13 -4.11 -3.87 -27.66
N TYR A 14 -3.64 -2.98 -28.55
CA TYR A 14 -2.63 -1.97 -28.19
C TYR A 14 -3.16 -0.92 -27.19
N GLY A 15 -4.45 -0.58 -27.24
CA GLY A 15 -5.08 0.40 -26.34
C GLY A 15 -5.16 -0.05 -24.87
N LEU A 16 -5.21 -1.35 -24.60
CA LEU A 16 -5.28 -1.91 -23.25
C LEU A 16 -3.93 -1.87 -22.50
N SER A 17 -2.82 -1.78 -23.23
CA SER A 17 -1.46 -1.85 -22.67
C SER A 17 -0.95 -0.52 -22.09
N SER A 18 -1.70 0.58 -22.23
CA SER A 18 -1.29 1.92 -21.78
C SER A 18 -1.76 2.28 -20.37
N CYS A 19 -2.28 1.34 -19.59
CA CYS A 19 -2.64 1.59 -18.20
C CYS A 19 -1.37 1.68 -17.34
N LYS A 20 -0.80 2.88 -17.19
CA LYS A 20 0.23 3.12 -16.17
C LYS A 20 -0.36 2.79 -14.80
N PRO A 21 0.36 2.08 -13.91
CA PRO A 21 -0.10 1.93 -12.54
C PRO A 21 -0.29 3.33 -11.96
N GLN A 22 -1.51 3.61 -11.49
CA GLN A 22 -1.77 4.83 -10.72
C GLN A 22 -0.81 4.85 -9.53
N GLU A 23 -0.20 6.01 -9.25
CA GLU A 23 0.63 6.17 -8.05
C GLU A 23 -0.25 5.95 -6.82
N LYS A 24 -0.15 4.76 -6.24
CA LYS A 24 -0.84 4.37 -5.01
C LYS A 24 0.04 4.73 -3.81
N TYR A 25 -0.61 4.92 -2.66
CA TYR A 25 0.09 5.01 -1.40
C TYR A 25 0.94 3.74 -1.16
N THR A 26 2.01 3.91 -0.40
CA THR A 26 2.96 2.83 -0.07
C THR A 26 2.27 1.70 0.69
N THR A 27 2.57 0.45 0.30
CA THR A 27 2.08 -0.77 0.97
C THR A 27 2.93 -1.15 2.18
N LYS A 28 3.89 -0.30 2.57
CA LYS A 28 4.85 -0.57 3.64
C LYS A 28 4.17 -0.89 4.97
N TYR A 29 3.02 -0.26 5.23
CA TYR A 29 2.29 -0.36 6.51
C TYR A 29 1.12 -1.36 6.47
N ASP A 30 0.87 -2.05 5.34
CA ASP A 30 -0.32 -2.89 5.16
C ASP A 30 -0.33 -4.15 6.04
N ASN A 31 0.85 -4.55 6.55
CA ASN A 31 1.01 -5.76 7.36
C ASN A 31 0.90 -5.50 8.87
N ILE A 32 0.57 -4.27 9.30
CA ILE A 32 0.45 -3.91 10.72
C ILE A 32 -0.98 -4.18 11.19
N ASP A 33 -1.14 -5.01 12.22
CA ASP A 33 -2.44 -5.25 12.86
C ASP A 33 -2.81 -4.09 13.80
N LEU A 34 -3.46 -3.08 13.24
CA LEU A 34 -3.93 -1.91 13.98
C LEU A 34 -4.97 -2.27 15.04
N ASP A 35 -5.82 -3.27 14.79
CA ASP A 35 -6.87 -3.65 15.72
C ASP A 35 -6.28 -4.30 16.98
N ALA A 36 -5.23 -5.11 16.84
CA ALA A 36 -4.49 -5.64 17.99
C ALA A 36 -3.78 -4.54 18.78
N ILE A 37 -3.27 -3.50 18.12
CA ILE A 37 -2.59 -2.38 18.79
C ILE A 37 -3.59 -1.51 19.56
N ILE A 38 -4.69 -1.10 18.91
CA ILE A 38 -5.67 -0.16 19.48
C ILE A 38 -6.47 -0.80 20.63
N ARG A 39 -6.80 -2.10 20.54
CA ARG A 39 -7.51 -2.82 21.61
C ARG A 39 -6.66 -3.12 22.83
N ASN A 40 -5.34 -2.95 22.75
CA ASN A 40 -4.43 -3.24 23.84
C ASN A 40 -3.74 -1.95 24.32
N ASP A 41 -4.24 -1.39 25.41
CA ASP A 41 -3.73 -0.14 25.99
C ASP A 41 -2.22 -0.14 26.24
N ARG A 42 -1.65 -1.31 26.58
CA ARG A 42 -0.20 -1.44 26.78
C ARG A 42 0.55 -1.29 25.46
N LEU A 43 0.08 -1.93 24.39
CA LEU A 43 0.69 -1.81 23.06
C LEU A 43 0.52 -0.40 22.53
N LEU A 44 -0.69 0.15 22.56
CA LEU A 44 -0.96 1.51 22.10
C LEU A 44 -0.08 2.55 22.80
N ARG A 45 0.06 2.48 24.12
CA ARG A 45 0.93 3.38 24.88
C ARG A 45 2.40 3.24 24.49
N ASN A 46 2.88 2.03 24.20
CA ASN A 46 4.24 1.83 23.74
C ASN A 46 4.49 2.47 22.36
N TYR A 47 3.54 2.37 21.43
CA TYR A 47 3.62 3.04 20.13
C TYR A 47 3.61 4.56 20.27
N ILE A 48 2.74 5.11 21.12
CA ILE A 48 2.67 6.55 21.40
C ILE A 48 3.99 7.04 22.04
N ASP A 49 4.48 6.36 23.07
CA ASP A 49 5.73 6.72 23.74
C ASP A 49 6.94 6.64 22.80
N CYS A 50 6.93 5.69 21.86
CA CYS A 50 7.94 5.55 20.81
C CYS A 50 7.95 6.77 19.87
N VAL A 51 6.79 7.15 19.32
CA VAL A 51 6.68 8.29 18.40
C VAL A 51 7.05 9.60 19.12
N LEU A 52 6.70 9.71 20.40
CA LEU A 52 7.09 10.84 21.25
C LEU A 52 8.56 10.80 21.71
N GLY A 53 9.34 9.79 21.31
CA GLY A 53 10.76 9.66 21.65
C GLY A 53 11.05 9.36 23.12
N LYS A 54 10.04 8.96 23.91
CA LYS A 54 10.18 8.63 25.34
C LYS A 54 10.73 7.23 25.56
N LYS A 55 10.55 6.35 24.58
CA LYS A 55 11.02 4.95 24.60
C LYS A 55 11.53 4.52 23.23
N LYS A 56 12.28 3.42 23.21
CA LYS A 56 12.69 2.76 21.97
C LYS A 56 11.48 2.17 21.25
N CYS A 57 11.43 2.35 19.95
CA CYS A 57 10.39 1.84 19.08
C CYS A 57 10.55 0.34 18.80
N THR A 58 9.42 -0.34 18.55
CA THR A 58 9.43 -1.64 17.87
C THR A 58 9.83 -1.44 16.41
N LYS A 59 10.24 -2.49 15.70
CA LYS A 59 10.57 -2.37 14.27
C LYS A 59 9.44 -1.70 13.47
N ASP A 60 8.20 -2.10 13.71
CA ASP A 60 7.03 -1.52 13.04
C ASP A 60 6.76 -0.08 13.49
N GLY A 61 7.02 0.23 14.77
CA GLY A 61 6.88 1.59 15.31
C GLY A 61 7.97 2.55 14.85
N GLU A 62 9.17 2.07 14.51
CA GLU A 62 10.23 2.87 13.89
C GLU A 62 9.81 3.38 12.51
N GLU A 63 8.96 2.64 11.81
CA GLU A 63 8.46 3.06 10.50
C GLU A 63 7.39 4.15 10.58
N LEU A 64 6.79 4.35 11.77
CA LEU A 64 5.75 5.34 12.04
C LEU A 64 6.29 6.65 12.63
N LYS A 65 7.55 6.67 13.07
CA LYS A 65 8.22 7.85 13.62
C LYS A 65 8.81 8.72 12.50
#